data_AF-A0A6C2UBL8-F1
#
_entry.id   AF-A0A6C2UBL8-F1
#
_cell.length_a   1.000
_cell.length_b   1.000
_cell.length_c   1.000
_cell.angle_alpha   90.00
_cell.angle_beta   90.00
_cell.angle_gamma   90.00
#
_symmetry.space_group_name_H-M   'P 1'
#
loop_
_entity.id
_entity.type
_entity.pdbx_description
1 polymer ?
#
loop_
_entity_poly.entity_id
_entity_poly.type
_entity_poly.pdbx_seq_one_letter_code
_entity_poly.pdbx_strand_id
1 'polypeptide(L)'
;MCLKSLFTTTACSVALFAQAIPEPTYTVAITSAPPYSASGELFILKADTNSAALNNPVLVVEGFDIGNSMNWPELYGLLNEENLVADLQSFGRDLAVLNFGDSTADILGNMALNATAIDYVNANRADAADKFVAVGASLGGLTLRKALVDAPNHDVDTWISFDAPHEGANIPLGLQEYLEFFGPQDDAAAEMLAALDSPAARQMLLLHHSHPDGLAGGSLPERPDFVATMAAAGYPTNCKTIAICNGSGFGETYPFNAGERIIHWTDSGGLFDPSIVSDVYSLPAAPATVFSGKITLLFITVDSATVEAYHPLSFDNAPGGARSTFLDLFANLPTSGDDYCTQTNHCFIPTVSALGIPIENIASNLDAHAELLALSPFDEIHYAVTNEPHVQINPRNKRWLMRAVLEDIDTDGDGYDDYEEYLLGTNPASPDSTLNIVAVIEVALVEGSASLAWNAFPNTRYEVWYSPELGEPWQPLETLPPTSDPAILREYAVDGSEASGFFKISANPVDPVDD
;
A
#
# COMPACT_ATOMS: atom_id res chain seq x y z
N MET A 1 -59.39 22.98 5.48
CA MET A 1 -59.83 21.58 5.64
C MET A 1 -58.63 20.70 5.30
N CYS A 2 -58.09 19.97 6.30
CA CYS A 2 -56.98 18.98 6.31
C CYS A 2 -55.65 19.34 5.61
N LEU A 3 -54.53 19.51 6.34
CA LEU A 3 -53.62 18.49 6.93
C LEU A 3 -53.08 17.44 5.93
N LYS A 4 -51.76 17.53 5.68
CA LYS A 4 -50.85 16.37 5.54
C LYS A 4 -49.42 16.82 5.86
N SER A 5 -48.91 16.30 6.98
CA SER A 5 -47.49 16.31 7.35
C SER A 5 -46.73 15.24 6.56
N LEU A 6 -45.45 15.50 6.29
CA LEU A 6 -44.44 14.45 6.19
C LEU A 6 -43.15 14.99 6.80
N PHE A 7 -42.61 14.18 7.71
CA PHE A 7 -41.42 14.41 8.51
C PHE A 7 -40.17 14.43 7.62
N THR A 8 -39.33 15.43 7.80
CA THR A 8 -37.92 15.39 7.39
C THR A 8 -37.12 14.81 8.55
N THR A 9 -36.64 13.57 8.42
CA THR A 9 -35.53 13.06 9.21
C THR A 9 -34.25 13.68 8.64
N THR A 10 -33.67 14.61 9.39
CA THR A 10 -32.32 15.11 9.14
C THR A 10 -31.35 13.97 9.40
N ALA A 11 -30.90 13.29 8.33
CA ALA A 11 -29.67 12.51 8.41
C ALA A 11 -28.54 13.51 8.65
N CYS A 12 -28.00 13.51 9.87
CA CYS A 12 -26.74 14.17 10.16
C CYS A 12 -25.67 13.32 9.47
N SER A 13 -25.38 13.63 8.20
CA SER A 13 -24.15 13.18 7.57
C SER A 13 -23.01 13.88 8.31
N VAL A 14 -22.42 13.17 9.27
CA VAL A 14 -21.11 13.55 9.81
C VAL A 14 -20.17 13.42 8.63
N ALA A 15 -19.86 14.56 8.00
CA ALA A 15 -18.66 14.64 7.19
C ALA A 15 -17.51 14.34 8.17
N LEU A 16 -16.90 13.16 8.07
CA LEU A 16 -15.58 12.94 8.64
C LEU A 16 -14.68 13.97 7.96
N PHE A 17 -14.40 15.07 8.65
CA PHE A 17 -13.26 15.89 8.30
C PHE A 17 -12.06 15.01 8.58
N ALA A 18 -11.29 14.64 7.55
CA ALA A 18 -9.96 14.08 7.74
C ALA A 18 -9.23 15.00 8.72
N GLN A 19 -8.85 14.47 9.87
CA GLN A 19 -8.17 15.26 10.88
C GLN A 19 -6.85 15.73 10.27
N ALA A 20 -6.60 17.05 10.31
CA ALA A 20 -5.35 17.59 9.79
C ALA A 20 -4.19 16.94 10.54
N ILE A 21 -3.25 16.36 9.79
CA ILE A 21 -2.12 15.66 10.38
C ILE A 21 -1.24 16.67 11.10
N PRO A 22 -0.86 16.42 12.36
CA PRO A 22 0.06 17.30 13.07
C PRO A 22 1.44 17.36 12.38
N GLU A 23 2.13 18.48 12.57
CA GLU A 23 3.55 18.60 12.22
C GLU A 23 4.37 17.56 13.03
N PRO A 24 5.56 17.15 12.55
CA PRO A 24 6.47 16.32 13.34
C PRO A 24 6.73 16.96 14.70
N THR A 25 6.72 16.14 15.76
CA THR A 25 7.09 16.58 17.10
C THR A 25 8.52 17.12 17.12
N TYR A 26 9.42 16.48 16.38
CA TYR A 26 10.76 16.98 16.08
C TYR A 26 11.37 16.23 14.88
N THR A 27 12.45 16.79 14.32
CA THR A 27 13.19 16.21 13.19
C THR A 27 14.63 15.89 13.61
N VAL A 28 15.15 14.76 13.13
CA VAL A 28 16.53 14.34 13.35
C VAL A 28 17.24 14.17 12.02
N ALA A 29 18.26 14.99 11.76
CA ALA A 29 19.15 14.75 10.63
C ALA A 29 20.04 13.53 10.93
N ILE A 30 20.11 12.59 9.98
CA ILE A 30 20.92 11.38 10.09
C ILE A 30 21.84 11.23 8.90
N THR A 31 22.94 10.50 9.10
CA THR A 31 23.91 10.21 8.04
C THR A 31 24.45 8.81 8.26
N SER A 32 24.43 8.00 7.19
CA SER A 32 24.94 6.64 7.21
C SER A 32 26.44 6.58 7.41
N ALA A 33 26.92 5.49 8.01
CA ALA A 33 28.34 5.24 8.15
C ALA A 33 29.03 5.09 6.77
N PRO A 34 30.35 5.31 6.69
CA PRO A 34 31.13 4.93 5.50
C PRO A 34 30.90 3.45 5.12
N PRO A 35 30.92 3.11 3.82
CA PRO A 35 31.46 3.91 2.72
C PRO A 35 30.47 4.87 2.04
N TYR A 36 29.17 4.81 2.37
CA TYR A 36 28.14 5.53 1.62
C TYR A 36 28.01 7.00 2.04
N SER A 37 27.92 7.27 3.35
CA SER A 37 27.69 8.63 3.86
C SER A 37 26.46 9.33 3.26
N ALA A 38 25.44 8.55 2.86
CA ALA A 38 24.12 9.07 2.50
C ALA A 38 23.50 9.79 3.70
N SER A 39 22.81 10.90 3.44
CA SER A 39 22.13 11.72 4.45
C SER A 39 20.61 11.63 4.31
N GLY A 40 19.88 12.00 5.35
CA GLY A 40 18.43 12.19 5.32
C GLY A 40 17.90 12.68 6.67
N GLU A 41 16.58 12.62 6.83
CA GLU A 41 15.88 13.12 8.01
C GLU A 41 14.91 12.07 8.55
N LEU A 42 14.81 11.98 9.88
CA LEU A 42 13.73 11.29 10.57
C LEU A 42 12.74 12.32 11.08
N PHE A 43 11.51 12.28 10.59
CA PHE A 43 10.39 13.03 11.13
C PHE A 43 9.74 12.20 12.24
N ILE A 44 9.90 12.64 13.49
CA ILE A 44 9.34 11.95 14.64
C ILE A 44 8.00 12.55 14.97
N LEU A 45 6.98 11.71 15.04
CA LEU A 45 5.63 12.07 15.46
C LEU A 45 5.24 11.26 16.68
N LYS A 46 5.16 11.93 17.84
CA LYS A 46 4.83 11.28 19.11
C LYS A 46 3.31 11.29 19.36
N ALA A 47 2.78 10.17 19.82
CA ALA A 47 1.40 10.10 20.34
C ALA A 47 1.27 10.83 21.69
N ASP A 48 2.22 10.63 22.61
CA ASP A 48 2.33 11.41 23.85
C ASP A 48 3.55 12.34 23.82
N THR A 49 3.29 13.64 23.66
CA THR A 49 4.34 14.68 23.63
C THR A 49 4.99 14.96 24.99
N ASN A 50 4.48 14.39 26.08
CA ASN A 50 5.11 14.48 27.40
C ASN A 50 6.17 13.40 27.64
N SER A 51 6.15 12.32 26.85
CA SER A 51 7.17 11.27 26.92
C SER A 51 8.49 11.76 26.32
N ALA A 52 9.61 11.43 26.94
CA ALA A 52 10.94 11.74 26.40
C ALA A 52 11.46 10.65 25.43
N ALA A 53 10.94 9.43 25.54
CA ALA A 53 11.36 8.26 24.77
C ALA A 53 10.26 7.84 23.78
N LEU A 54 10.62 7.08 22.75
CA LEU A 54 9.67 6.52 21.77
C LEU A 54 8.89 5.35 22.38
N ASN A 55 7.56 5.44 22.33
CA ASN A 55 6.66 4.36 22.78
C ASN A 55 6.11 3.62 21.56
N ASN A 56 6.24 2.28 21.56
CA ASN A 56 5.75 1.40 20.50
C ASN A 56 5.98 1.96 19.08
N PRO A 57 7.22 2.30 18.71
CA PRO A 57 7.44 3.05 17.49
C PRO A 57 7.12 2.23 16.24
N VAL A 58 6.71 2.92 15.18
CA VAL A 58 6.65 2.39 13.83
C VAL A 58 7.63 3.19 12.97
N LEU A 59 8.65 2.51 12.46
CA LEU A 59 9.57 3.09 11.49
C LEU A 59 8.91 3.00 10.11
N VAL A 60 8.66 4.14 9.47
CA VAL A 60 8.11 4.20 8.10
C VAL A 60 9.17 4.76 7.19
N VAL A 61 9.43 4.09 6.07
CA VAL A 61 10.50 4.46 5.13
C VAL A 61 9.89 4.79 3.79
N GLU A 62 10.20 5.99 3.30
CA GLU A 62 9.64 6.50 2.05
C GLU A 62 10.06 5.70 0.80
N GLY A 63 9.41 6.04 -0.31
CA GLY A 63 9.68 5.47 -1.63
C GLY A 63 10.67 6.28 -2.46
N PHE A 64 10.64 6.05 -3.77
CA PHE A 64 11.43 6.80 -4.75
C PHE A 64 10.74 8.14 -5.07
N ASP A 65 11.44 9.24 -4.84
CA ASP A 65 11.00 10.61 -5.12
C ASP A 65 11.81 11.20 -6.28
N ILE A 66 11.20 11.27 -7.46
CA ILE A 66 11.83 11.79 -8.69
C ILE A 66 12.41 13.19 -8.51
N GLY A 67 11.72 14.06 -7.77
CA GLY A 67 12.12 15.45 -7.58
C GLY A 67 12.91 15.69 -6.30
N ASN A 68 13.04 14.67 -5.45
CA ASN A 68 13.54 14.79 -4.08
C ASN A 68 12.97 16.04 -3.38
N SER A 69 11.66 16.20 -3.54
CA SER A 69 10.87 17.39 -3.23
C SER A 69 9.85 17.14 -2.12
N MET A 70 9.55 15.87 -1.84
CA MET A 70 8.71 15.47 -0.73
C MET A 70 9.42 15.79 0.59
N ASN A 71 8.68 16.43 1.48
CA ASN A 71 9.08 16.59 2.87
C ASN A 71 7.97 16.02 3.77
N TRP A 72 8.04 16.28 5.06
CA TRP A 72 7.07 15.74 6.01
C TRP A 72 5.59 16.03 5.63
N PRO A 73 5.18 17.19 5.07
CA PRO A 73 3.76 17.42 4.76
C PRO A 73 3.24 16.44 3.71
N GLU A 74 4.02 16.21 2.66
CA GLU A 74 3.66 15.30 1.57
C GLU A 74 3.69 13.85 2.05
N LEU A 75 4.77 13.44 2.75
CA LEU A 75 4.91 12.07 3.26
C LEU A 75 3.81 11.73 4.27
N TYR A 76 3.50 12.65 5.17
CA TYR A 76 2.42 12.44 6.13
C TYR A 76 1.07 12.42 5.41
N GLY A 77 0.85 13.31 4.45
CA GLY A 77 -0.34 13.35 3.62
C GLY A 77 -0.64 12.01 2.94
N LEU A 78 0.38 11.41 2.32
CA LEU A 78 0.30 10.08 1.72
C LEU A 78 0.05 9.01 2.78
N LEU A 79 0.82 9.02 3.87
CA LEU A 79 0.72 8.00 4.93
C LEU A 79 -0.61 8.03 5.68
N ASN A 80 -1.25 9.20 5.83
CA ASN A 80 -2.52 9.33 6.55
C ASN A 80 -3.76 9.25 5.64
N GLU A 81 -3.61 8.77 4.41
CA GLU A 81 -4.76 8.29 3.64
C GLU A 81 -5.56 7.30 4.49
N GLU A 82 -6.89 7.35 4.33
CA GLU A 82 -7.85 6.61 5.17
C GLU A 82 -7.67 6.83 6.70
N ASN A 83 -7.00 7.90 7.15
CA ASN A 83 -6.69 8.20 8.56
C ASN A 83 -5.71 7.20 9.22
N LEU A 84 -4.84 6.52 8.48
CA LEU A 84 -3.91 5.54 9.06
C LEU A 84 -3.02 6.13 10.18
N VAL A 85 -2.39 7.30 9.96
CA VAL A 85 -1.54 7.94 11.00
C VAL A 85 -2.36 8.31 12.23
N ALA A 86 -3.53 8.93 12.03
CA ALA A 86 -4.38 9.34 13.14
C ALA A 86 -4.85 8.13 13.98
N ASP A 87 -5.19 7.02 13.33
CA ASP A 87 -5.57 5.79 14.02
C ASP A 87 -4.38 5.22 14.79
N LEU A 88 -3.21 5.06 14.17
CA LEU A 88 -1.99 4.60 14.85
C LEU A 88 -1.63 5.46 16.08
N GLN A 89 -1.73 6.79 15.95
CA GLN A 89 -1.48 7.71 17.07
C GLN A 89 -2.53 7.58 18.18
N SER A 90 -3.80 7.32 17.84
CA SER A 90 -4.84 7.12 18.86
C SER A 90 -4.65 5.82 19.65
N PHE A 91 -3.95 4.85 19.05
CA PHE A 91 -3.45 3.62 19.69
C PHE A 91 -2.05 3.79 20.28
N GLY A 92 -1.59 5.02 20.53
CA GLY A 92 -0.34 5.28 21.26
C GLY A 92 0.95 4.93 20.51
N ARG A 93 0.89 4.72 19.19
CA ARG A 93 2.09 4.43 18.38
C ARG A 93 2.81 5.73 18.01
N ASP A 94 4.09 5.80 18.34
CA ASP A 94 4.97 6.86 17.83
C ASP A 94 5.41 6.51 16.40
N LEU A 95 5.47 7.49 15.50
CA LEU A 95 6.00 7.27 14.14
C LEU A 95 7.39 7.87 14.00
N ALA A 96 8.29 7.13 13.36
CA ALA A 96 9.57 7.63 12.88
C ALA A 96 9.58 7.50 11.36
N VAL A 97 9.36 8.60 10.64
CA VAL A 97 9.29 8.58 9.17
C VAL A 97 10.63 8.98 8.58
N LEU A 98 11.30 8.07 7.89
CA LEU A 98 12.57 8.29 7.21
C LEU A 98 12.32 8.89 5.83
N ASN A 99 12.89 10.09 5.64
CA ASN A 99 13.05 10.79 4.38
C ASN A 99 14.52 10.74 3.95
N PHE A 100 14.81 10.18 2.79
CA PHE A 100 16.13 10.19 2.18
C PHE A 100 16.50 11.62 1.78
N GLY A 101 17.78 11.96 1.88
CA GLY A 101 18.28 13.22 1.34
C GLY A 101 18.42 13.20 -0.19
N ASP A 102 18.47 12.00 -0.78
CA ASP A 102 18.40 11.74 -2.22
C ASP A 102 17.93 10.30 -2.45
N SER A 103 16.63 10.11 -2.65
CA SER A 103 16.05 8.78 -2.92
C SER A 103 16.42 8.25 -4.33
N THR A 104 17.01 9.08 -5.19
CA THR A 104 17.46 8.70 -6.55
C THR A 104 18.89 8.15 -6.60
N ALA A 105 19.66 8.38 -5.53
CA ALA A 105 21.00 7.84 -5.34
C ALA A 105 21.02 6.30 -5.30
N ASP A 106 22.22 5.72 -5.35
CA ASP A 106 22.41 4.25 -5.29
C ASP A 106 21.66 3.62 -4.11
N ILE A 107 20.90 2.56 -4.38
CA ILE A 107 20.00 1.96 -3.39
C ILE A 107 20.79 1.43 -2.19
N LEU A 108 22.03 0.96 -2.35
CA LEU A 108 22.85 0.50 -1.21
C LEU A 108 23.24 1.66 -0.29
N GLY A 109 23.36 2.88 -0.83
CA GLY A 109 23.51 4.10 -0.03
C GLY A 109 22.28 4.40 0.84
N ASN A 110 21.10 4.33 0.24
CA ASN A 110 19.83 4.52 0.96
C ASN A 110 19.55 3.38 1.95
N MET A 111 19.99 2.14 1.68
CA MET A 111 20.01 1.03 2.64
C MET A 111 20.86 1.34 3.88
N ALA A 112 22.05 1.91 3.70
CA ALA A 112 22.92 2.24 4.83
C ALA A 112 22.29 3.29 5.76
N LEU A 113 21.43 4.16 5.22
CA LEU A 113 20.67 5.12 6.01
C LEU A 113 19.58 4.45 6.86
N ASN A 114 18.93 3.42 6.33
CA ASN A 114 17.95 2.61 7.09
C ASN A 114 18.57 1.97 8.34
N ALA A 115 19.80 1.45 8.24
CA ALA A 115 20.51 0.94 9.41
C ALA A 115 20.70 2.01 10.49
N THR A 116 20.98 3.26 10.09
CA THR A 116 21.11 4.39 11.01
C THR A 116 19.76 4.79 11.63
N ALA A 117 18.67 4.70 10.87
CA ALA A 117 17.32 4.92 11.38
C ALA A 117 16.91 3.85 12.41
N ILE A 118 17.19 2.57 12.13
CA ILE A 118 16.98 1.46 13.06
C ILE A 118 17.79 1.68 14.35
N ASP A 119 19.07 2.05 14.24
CA ASP A 119 19.92 2.35 15.40
C ASP A 119 19.37 3.53 16.21
N TYR A 120 18.83 4.57 15.54
CA TYR A 120 18.18 5.69 16.21
C TYR A 120 16.95 5.23 16.99
N VAL A 121 16.04 4.45 16.39
CA VAL A 121 14.86 3.94 17.08
C VAL A 121 15.28 3.09 18.29
N ASN A 122 16.21 2.16 18.11
CA ASN A 122 16.74 1.32 19.19
C ASN A 122 17.34 2.11 20.35
N ALA A 123 18.05 3.19 20.07
CA ALA A 123 18.65 4.03 21.11
C ALA A 123 17.63 4.91 21.87
N ASN A 124 16.42 5.11 21.33
CA ASN A 124 15.44 6.06 21.87
C ASN A 124 14.11 5.43 22.30
N ARG A 125 13.92 4.11 22.16
CA ARG A 125 12.74 3.39 22.69
C ARG A 125 12.67 3.49 24.23
N ALA A 126 11.45 3.59 24.75
CA ALA A 126 11.18 3.65 26.19
C ALA A 126 11.53 2.34 26.90
N ASP A 127 11.19 1.20 26.28
CA ASP A 127 11.62 -0.13 26.67
C ASP A 127 12.37 -0.79 25.50
N ALA A 128 13.56 -1.32 25.78
CA ALA A 128 14.35 -2.03 24.78
C ALA A 128 13.78 -3.43 24.48
N ALA A 129 12.98 -4.00 25.39
CA ALA A 129 12.29 -5.27 25.19
C ALA A 129 11.12 -5.15 24.18
N ASP A 130 10.53 -3.95 24.06
CA ASP A 130 9.39 -3.67 23.19
C ASP A 130 9.87 -3.47 21.76
N LYS A 131 10.11 -4.58 21.06
CA LYS A 131 10.46 -4.58 19.63
C LYS A 131 9.43 -3.80 18.80
N PHE A 132 9.85 -3.35 17.62
CA PHE A 132 9.08 -2.37 16.85
C PHE A 132 8.77 -2.85 15.43
N VAL A 133 7.83 -2.17 14.78
CA VAL A 133 7.44 -2.47 13.39
C VAL A 133 8.17 -1.55 12.42
N ALA A 134 8.64 -2.10 11.30
CA ALA A 134 9.23 -1.34 10.21
C ALA A 134 8.41 -1.52 8.93
N VAL A 135 8.03 -0.42 8.29
CA VAL A 135 7.25 -0.39 7.05
C VAL A 135 8.05 0.31 5.98
N GLY A 136 8.27 -0.36 4.84
CA GLY A 136 8.95 0.23 3.69
C GLY A 136 8.03 0.29 2.50
N ALA A 137 7.70 1.49 2.04
CA ALA A 137 6.89 1.71 0.85
C ALA A 137 7.78 1.79 -0.39
N SER A 138 7.47 1.07 -1.47
CA SER A 138 8.22 1.14 -2.73
C SER A 138 9.72 0.87 -2.52
N LEU A 139 10.61 1.82 -2.89
CA LEU A 139 12.05 1.79 -2.61
C LEU A 139 12.36 1.51 -1.13
N GLY A 140 11.56 2.02 -0.19
CA GLY A 140 11.71 1.79 1.24
C GLY A 140 11.68 0.30 1.62
N GLY A 141 10.88 -0.50 0.91
CA GLY A 141 10.84 -1.96 1.14
C GLY A 141 12.12 -2.66 0.70
N LEU A 142 12.71 -2.27 -0.44
CA LEU A 142 14.00 -2.79 -0.89
C LEU A 142 15.13 -2.42 0.07
N THR A 143 15.12 -1.17 0.53
CA THR A 143 16.19 -0.64 1.37
C THR A 143 16.14 -1.25 2.78
N LEU A 144 14.95 -1.39 3.37
CA LEU A 144 14.75 -2.11 4.63
C LEU A 144 15.12 -3.59 4.53
N ARG A 145 14.71 -4.29 3.45
CA ARG A 145 15.05 -5.70 3.24
C ARG A 145 16.54 -5.95 3.45
N LYS A 146 17.39 -5.16 2.79
CA LYS A 146 18.83 -5.34 2.89
C LYS A 146 19.37 -4.92 4.26
N ALA A 147 18.89 -3.80 4.81
CA ALA A 147 19.33 -3.33 6.13
C ALA A 147 19.06 -4.36 7.23
N LEU A 148 17.88 -5.01 7.20
CA LEU A 148 17.51 -6.04 8.17
C LEU A 148 18.31 -7.33 8.01
N VAL A 149 18.66 -7.73 6.79
CA VAL A 149 19.58 -8.86 6.56
C VAL A 149 20.97 -8.56 7.13
N ASP A 150 21.49 -7.35 6.93
CA ASP A 150 22.84 -6.98 7.35
C ASP A 150 22.97 -6.73 8.87
N ALA A 151 21.86 -6.39 9.53
CA ALA A 151 21.80 -6.09 10.96
C ALA A 151 20.96 -7.14 11.71
N PRO A 152 21.47 -8.35 12.00
CA PRO A 152 20.68 -9.43 12.58
C PRO A 152 20.15 -9.16 14.00
N ASN A 153 20.63 -8.11 14.68
CA ASN A 153 20.14 -7.66 15.99
C ASN A 153 19.39 -6.32 15.86
N HIS A 154 18.53 -6.19 14.85
CA HIS A 154 17.82 -4.95 14.53
C HIS A 154 16.66 -4.61 15.48
N ASP A 155 16.18 -5.56 16.28
CA ASP A 155 15.01 -5.44 17.18
C ASP A 155 13.69 -5.03 16.51
N VAL A 156 13.62 -4.99 15.18
CA VAL A 156 12.37 -5.08 14.42
C VAL A 156 11.70 -6.43 14.69
N ASP A 157 10.42 -6.42 15.08
CA ASP A 157 9.61 -7.63 15.26
C ASP A 157 8.90 -8.05 13.98
N THR A 158 8.28 -7.07 13.30
CA THR A 158 7.58 -7.24 12.04
C THR A 158 8.11 -6.24 11.01
N TRP A 159 8.44 -6.74 9.82
CA TRP A 159 8.76 -5.92 8.66
C TRP A 159 7.64 -6.05 7.62
N ILE A 160 7.09 -4.91 7.22
CA ILE A 160 6.09 -4.79 6.17
C ILE A 160 6.75 -4.19 4.91
N SER A 161 6.74 -4.96 3.84
CA SER A 161 7.12 -4.52 2.50
C SER A 161 5.86 -4.08 1.75
N PHE A 162 5.64 -2.77 1.62
CA PHE A 162 4.46 -2.22 0.97
C PHE A 162 4.74 -1.82 -0.48
N ASP A 163 4.20 -2.61 -1.40
CA ASP A 163 4.27 -2.44 -2.86
C ASP A 163 5.70 -2.25 -3.39
N ALA A 164 6.67 -2.92 -2.78
CA ALA A 164 8.09 -2.75 -3.07
C ALA A 164 8.55 -3.59 -4.28
N PRO A 165 9.32 -3.04 -5.23
CA PRO A 165 9.68 -3.76 -6.47
C PRO A 165 10.82 -4.78 -6.30
N HIS A 166 10.60 -5.89 -5.59
CA HIS A 166 11.64 -6.93 -5.35
C HIS A 166 12.18 -7.55 -6.63
N GLU A 167 11.31 -7.80 -7.61
CA GLU A 167 11.70 -8.27 -8.94
C GLU A 167 11.86 -7.11 -9.95
N GLY A 168 11.67 -5.87 -9.52
CA GLY A 168 11.79 -4.66 -10.33
C GLY A 168 10.47 -3.95 -10.63
N ALA A 169 10.60 -2.71 -11.12
CA ALA A 169 9.53 -1.81 -11.51
C ALA A 169 9.49 -1.64 -13.03
N ASN A 170 8.37 -1.19 -13.59
CA ASN A 170 8.18 -1.03 -15.02
C ASN A 170 7.69 0.37 -15.36
N ILE A 171 8.44 1.09 -16.19
CA ILE A 171 7.97 2.25 -16.93
C ILE A 171 7.93 1.85 -18.41
N PRO A 172 6.80 2.01 -19.12
CA PRO A 172 6.66 1.60 -20.50
C PRO A 172 7.83 2.04 -21.36
N LEU A 173 8.47 1.09 -22.04
CA LEU A 173 9.69 1.36 -22.78
C LEU A 173 9.47 2.45 -23.85
N GLY A 174 8.33 2.45 -24.53
CA GLY A 174 7.99 3.50 -25.50
C GLY A 174 7.95 4.91 -24.90
N LEU A 175 7.62 5.06 -23.61
CA LEU A 175 7.70 6.35 -22.92
C LEU A 175 9.16 6.73 -22.64
N GLN A 176 10.00 5.77 -22.28
CA GLN A 176 11.42 6.05 -22.05
C GLN A 176 12.11 6.51 -23.36
N GLU A 177 11.80 5.85 -24.49
CA GLU A 177 12.29 6.25 -25.82
C GLU A 177 11.75 7.61 -26.26
N TYR A 178 10.51 7.96 -25.88
CA TYR A 178 10.00 9.31 -26.08
C TYR A 178 10.87 10.34 -25.36
N LEU A 179 11.22 10.08 -24.10
CA LEU A 179 12.03 11.00 -23.29
C LEU A 179 13.45 11.13 -23.84
N GLU A 180 14.06 10.03 -24.30
CA GLU A 180 15.38 10.04 -24.97
C GLU A 180 15.33 10.89 -26.26
N PHE A 181 14.28 10.73 -27.08
CA PHE A 181 14.18 11.45 -28.35
C PHE A 181 13.89 12.95 -28.19
N PHE A 182 12.99 13.33 -27.26
CA PHE A 182 12.57 14.72 -27.08
C PHE A 182 13.36 15.48 -26.01
N GLY A 183 14.12 14.80 -25.15
CA GLY A 183 14.94 15.43 -24.11
C GLY A 183 15.88 16.53 -24.61
N PRO A 184 16.57 16.39 -25.76
CA PRO A 184 17.41 17.46 -26.30
C PRO A 184 16.66 18.75 -26.70
N GLN A 185 15.33 18.70 -26.85
CA GLN A 185 14.49 19.82 -27.30
C GLN A 185 13.46 20.27 -26.26
N ASP A 186 13.22 19.48 -25.21
CA ASP A 186 12.21 19.74 -24.16
C ASP A 186 12.82 19.52 -22.77
N ASP A 187 12.92 20.60 -21.98
CA ASP A 187 13.53 20.58 -20.65
C ASP A 187 12.78 19.65 -19.67
N ALA A 188 11.45 19.52 -19.78
CA ALA A 188 10.67 18.65 -18.90
C ALA A 188 10.89 17.18 -19.26
N ALA A 189 11.00 16.86 -20.55
CA ALA A 189 11.41 15.53 -21.01
C ALA A 189 12.83 15.19 -20.54
N ALA A 190 13.77 16.15 -20.62
CA ALA A 190 15.13 15.97 -20.14
C ALA A 190 15.20 15.70 -18.63
N GLU A 191 14.38 16.41 -17.83
CA GLU A 191 14.31 16.21 -16.38
C GLU A 191 13.77 14.81 -16.03
N MET A 192 12.71 14.36 -16.69
CA MET A 192 12.18 13.00 -16.50
C MET A 192 13.16 11.92 -16.97
N LEU A 193 13.88 12.13 -18.08
CA LEU A 193 14.93 11.24 -18.54
C LEU A 193 16.07 11.14 -17.51
N ALA A 194 16.50 12.25 -16.94
CA ALA A 194 17.53 12.27 -15.89
C ALA A 194 17.11 11.47 -14.66
N ALA A 195 15.82 11.49 -14.31
CA ALA A 195 15.28 10.67 -13.22
C ALA A 195 15.28 9.17 -13.57
N LEU A 196 14.95 8.78 -14.81
CA LEU A 196 15.08 7.39 -15.29
C LEU A 196 16.54 6.92 -15.27
N ASP A 197 17.47 7.81 -15.61
CA ASP A 197 18.92 7.55 -15.63
C ASP A 197 19.58 7.59 -14.24
N SER A 198 18.82 7.91 -13.19
CA SER A 198 19.34 7.91 -11.82
C SER A 198 19.77 6.51 -11.38
N PRO A 199 20.78 6.38 -10.49
CA PRO A 199 21.26 5.08 -10.03
C PRO A 199 20.15 4.15 -9.52
N ALA A 200 19.28 4.64 -8.62
CA ALA A 200 18.19 3.81 -8.09
C ALA A 200 17.18 3.38 -9.15
N ALA A 201 16.81 4.26 -10.08
CA ALA A 201 15.91 3.90 -11.18
C ALA A 201 16.53 2.81 -12.07
N ARG A 202 17.80 2.96 -12.46
CA ARG A 202 18.52 1.96 -13.27
C ARG A 202 18.67 0.61 -12.57
N GLN A 203 18.77 0.60 -11.24
CA GLN A 203 18.79 -0.62 -10.42
C GLN A 203 17.40 -1.30 -10.34
N MET A 204 16.32 -0.53 -10.28
CA MET A 204 14.95 -1.06 -10.12
C MET A 204 14.22 -1.39 -11.42
N LEU A 205 14.46 -0.65 -12.51
CA LEU A 205 13.68 -0.77 -13.73
C LEU A 205 13.94 -2.08 -14.47
N LEU A 206 12.87 -2.81 -14.79
CA LEU A 206 12.89 -4.06 -15.55
C LEU A 206 13.47 -3.87 -16.95
N LEU A 207 13.14 -2.74 -17.56
CA LEU A 207 13.58 -2.30 -18.89
C LEU A 207 14.08 -0.87 -18.82
N HIS A 208 15.12 -0.57 -19.60
CA HIS A 208 15.71 0.77 -19.65
C HIS A 208 15.97 1.19 -21.09
N HIS A 209 15.73 2.46 -21.46
CA HIS A 209 15.95 2.99 -22.83
C HIS A 209 17.35 2.72 -23.39
N SER A 210 18.36 2.64 -22.53
CA SER A 210 19.72 2.26 -22.93
C SER A 210 19.87 0.80 -23.42
N HIS A 211 18.77 0.05 -23.58
CA HIS A 211 18.79 -1.31 -24.09
C HIS A 211 19.14 -1.35 -25.59
N PRO A 212 19.71 -2.44 -26.11
CA PRO A 212 19.88 -2.60 -27.55
C PRO A 212 18.54 -2.94 -28.23
N ASP A 213 18.38 -2.53 -29.49
CA ASP A 213 17.25 -2.97 -30.34
C ASP A 213 17.04 -4.50 -30.27
N GLY A 214 15.78 -4.92 -30.31
CA GLY A 214 15.39 -6.32 -30.20
C GLY A 214 14.92 -6.70 -28.79
N LEU A 215 15.56 -7.67 -28.16
CA LEU A 215 15.13 -8.12 -26.82
C LEU A 215 15.45 -7.03 -25.80
N ALA A 216 14.41 -6.35 -25.31
CA ALA A 216 14.52 -5.33 -24.31
C ALA A 216 15.03 -5.91 -22.98
N GLY A 217 15.80 -5.13 -22.25
CA GLY A 217 16.32 -5.51 -20.94
C GLY A 217 16.58 -4.29 -20.06
N GLY A 218 16.88 -4.53 -18.80
CA GLY A 218 17.22 -3.47 -17.85
C GLY A 218 18.61 -2.88 -18.11
N SER A 219 18.94 -1.85 -17.32
CA SER A 219 20.21 -1.13 -17.44
C SER A 219 21.42 -2.02 -17.10
N LEU A 220 22.50 -1.87 -17.87
CA LEU A 220 23.75 -2.64 -17.69
C LEU A 220 24.91 -1.71 -17.30
N PRO A 221 25.70 -2.06 -16.25
CA PRO A 221 25.59 -3.27 -15.43
C PRO A 221 24.64 -3.15 -14.22
N GLU A 222 24.00 -2.00 -14.01
CA GLU A 222 23.40 -1.61 -12.73
C GLU A 222 22.34 -2.59 -12.21
N ARG A 223 21.39 -2.99 -13.07
CA ARG A 223 20.30 -3.89 -12.65
C ARG A 223 20.81 -5.31 -12.34
N PRO A 224 21.55 -6.01 -13.23
CA PRO A 224 22.04 -7.35 -12.91
C PRO A 224 22.90 -7.40 -11.66
N ASP A 225 23.75 -6.39 -11.43
CA ASP A 225 24.61 -6.32 -10.25
C ASP A 225 23.78 -6.12 -8.97
N PHE A 226 22.74 -5.27 -9.02
CA PHE A 226 21.81 -5.08 -7.93
C PHE A 226 21.00 -6.35 -7.61
N VAL A 227 20.42 -6.99 -8.63
CA VAL A 227 19.67 -8.24 -8.48
C VAL A 227 20.54 -9.33 -7.87
N ALA A 228 21.78 -9.49 -8.36
CA ALA A 228 22.73 -10.46 -7.79
C ALA A 228 23.06 -10.17 -6.33
N THR A 229 23.20 -8.89 -5.96
CA THR A 229 23.44 -8.46 -4.59
C THR A 229 22.26 -8.81 -3.67
N MET A 230 21.03 -8.53 -4.10
CA MET A 230 19.82 -8.81 -3.31
C MET A 230 19.53 -10.30 -3.21
N ALA A 231 19.76 -11.07 -4.29
CA ALA A 231 19.62 -12.52 -4.29
C ALA A 231 20.63 -13.19 -3.35
N ALA A 232 21.87 -12.69 -3.29
CA ALA A 232 22.89 -13.20 -2.37
C ALA A 232 22.59 -12.86 -0.90
N ALA A 233 21.95 -11.70 -0.64
CA ALA A 233 21.53 -11.31 0.69
C ALA A 233 20.34 -12.15 1.19
N GLY A 234 19.39 -12.46 0.32
CA GLY A 234 18.15 -13.15 0.70
C GLY A 234 17.15 -12.20 1.37
N TYR A 235 16.40 -12.71 2.33
CA TYR A 235 15.38 -11.99 3.10
C TYR A 235 15.68 -12.13 4.60
N PRO A 236 15.29 -11.16 5.44
CA PRO A 236 15.53 -11.23 6.87
C PRO A 236 14.79 -12.41 7.50
N THR A 237 15.41 -13.06 8.49
CA THR A 237 14.87 -14.25 9.17
C THR A 237 14.63 -14.04 10.66
N ASN A 238 14.92 -12.84 11.18
CA ASN A 238 14.86 -12.52 12.61
C ASN A 238 13.66 -11.60 12.97
N CYS A 239 12.72 -11.46 12.04
CA CYS A 239 11.44 -10.77 12.18
C CYS A 239 10.38 -11.50 11.35
N LYS A 240 9.10 -11.28 11.67
CA LYS A 240 7.98 -11.63 10.79
C LYS A 240 8.05 -10.76 9.54
N THR A 241 7.86 -11.37 8.37
CA THR A 241 7.93 -10.67 7.08
C THR A 241 6.56 -10.68 6.40
N ILE A 242 6.05 -9.49 6.08
CA ILE A 242 4.74 -9.31 5.45
C ILE A 242 4.91 -8.53 4.15
N ALA A 243 4.38 -9.03 3.03
CA ALA A 243 4.26 -8.27 1.79
C ALA A 243 2.82 -7.80 1.59
N ILE A 244 2.63 -6.51 1.31
CA ILE A 244 1.34 -5.94 0.94
C ILE A 244 1.49 -5.36 -0.46
N CYS A 245 0.63 -5.76 -1.40
CA CYS A 245 0.69 -5.37 -2.80
C CYS A 245 -0.59 -4.65 -3.24
N ASN A 246 -0.44 -3.56 -4.01
CA ASN A 246 -1.54 -2.86 -4.67
C ASN A 246 -1.93 -3.49 -6.02
N GLY A 247 -1.15 -4.43 -6.53
CA GLY A 247 -1.46 -5.23 -7.70
C GLY A 247 -2.46 -6.35 -7.41
N SER A 248 -3.28 -6.68 -8.42
CA SER A 248 -4.25 -7.76 -8.33
C SER A 248 -3.56 -9.13 -8.24
N GLY A 249 -3.96 -9.95 -7.25
CA GLY A 249 -3.59 -11.37 -7.19
C GLY A 249 -4.40 -12.27 -8.12
N PHE A 250 -5.46 -11.75 -8.75
CA PHE A 250 -6.37 -12.52 -9.60
C PHE A 250 -5.92 -12.60 -11.07
N GLY A 251 -4.72 -12.09 -11.38
CA GLY A 251 -4.21 -12.03 -12.75
C GLY A 251 -4.88 -10.97 -13.62
N GLU A 252 -5.49 -9.95 -13.02
CA GLU A 252 -6.14 -8.85 -13.76
C GLU A 252 -5.11 -8.00 -14.51
N THR A 253 -5.19 -7.99 -15.84
CA THR A 253 -4.36 -7.14 -16.70
C THR A 253 -5.02 -5.77 -16.93
N TYR A 254 -4.21 -4.76 -17.22
CA TYR A 254 -4.72 -3.46 -17.70
C TYR A 254 -5.42 -3.60 -19.06
N PRO A 255 -6.40 -2.75 -19.39
CA PRO A 255 -7.32 -2.97 -20.51
C PRO A 255 -6.75 -2.55 -21.88
N PHE A 256 -5.53 -2.98 -22.20
CA PHE A 256 -4.88 -2.81 -23.49
C PHE A 256 -3.99 -4.01 -23.84
N ASN A 257 -3.64 -4.14 -25.13
CA ASN A 257 -2.84 -5.26 -25.64
C ASN A 257 -1.36 -4.91 -25.68
N ALA A 258 -0.50 -5.93 -25.60
CA ALA A 258 0.92 -5.82 -25.90
C ALA A 258 1.15 -5.22 -27.30
N GLY A 259 2.01 -4.20 -27.43
CA GLY A 259 2.28 -3.54 -28.70
C GLY A 259 1.18 -2.61 -29.19
N GLU A 260 0.15 -2.35 -28.39
CA GLU A 260 -0.90 -1.39 -28.72
C GLU A 260 -0.32 0.03 -28.71
N ARG A 261 -0.70 0.84 -29.71
CA ARG A 261 -0.39 2.28 -29.70
C ARG A 261 -1.22 2.96 -28.63
N ILE A 262 -0.56 3.50 -27.62
CA ILE A 262 -1.21 4.15 -26.49
C ILE A 262 -1.36 5.64 -26.74
N ILE A 263 -0.29 6.30 -27.20
CA ILE A 263 -0.30 7.73 -27.48
C ILE A 263 -0.06 7.96 -28.97
N HIS A 264 -0.89 8.81 -29.55
CA HIS A 264 -0.64 9.47 -30.82
C HIS A 264 -0.66 10.97 -30.59
N TRP A 265 0.42 11.65 -30.96
CA TRP A 265 0.54 13.09 -30.84
C TRP A 265 1.07 13.72 -32.12
N THR A 266 0.43 14.82 -32.51
CA THR A 266 0.82 15.66 -33.63
C THR A 266 0.85 17.12 -33.20
N ASP A 267 1.92 17.82 -33.55
CA ASP A 267 1.97 19.28 -33.51
C ASP A 267 2.19 19.75 -34.94
N SER A 268 1.23 20.48 -35.51
CA SER A 268 1.37 20.97 -36.88
C SER A 268 2.44 22.06 -37.02
N GLY A 269 2.85 22.69 -35.91
CA GLY A 269 3.68 23.89 -35.90
C GLY A 269 3.05 25.08 -36.61
N GLY A 270 3.69 26.24 -36.52
CA GLY A 270 3.51 27.38 -37.41
C GLY A 270 4.40 27.31 -38.66
N LEU A 271 4.29 28.30 -39.56
CA LEU A 271 5.05 28.35 -40.82
C LEU A 271 6.59 28.28 -40.63
N PHE A 272 7.09 28.72 -39.47
CA PHE A 272 8.51 28.72 -39.13
C PHE A 272 8.82 27.83 -37.91
N ASP A 273 7.82 27.16 -37.35
CA ASP A 273 7.99 26.27 -36.21
C ASP A 273 8.03 24.82 -36.71
N PRO A 274 8.73 23.92 -36.02
CA PRO A 274 8.75 22.51 -36.39
C PRO A 274 7.34 21.90 -36.23
N SER A 275 7.03 20.97 -37.12
CA SER A 275 5.92 20.04 -36.98
C SER A 275 6.40 18.71 -36.41
N ILE A 276 5.59 18.09 -35.58
CA ILE A 276 5.90 16.86 -34.84
C ILE A 276 4.85 15.81 -35.14
N VAL A 277 5.29 14.57 -35.29
CA VAL A 277 4.45 13.37 -35.23
C VAL A 277 5.14 12.37 -34.31
N SER A 278 4.44 11.90 -33.30
CA SER A 278 4.95 10.96 -32.30
C SER A 278 3.92 9.88 -32.00
N ASP A 279 4.38 8.64 -31.94
CA ASP A 279 3.59 7.48 -31.52
C ASP A 279 4.35 6.75 -30.39
N VAL A 280 3.66 6.51 -29.27
CA VAL A 280 4.16 5.69 -28.16
C VAL A 280 3.32 4.42 -28.08
N TYR A 281 3.99 3.27 -28.06
CA TYR A 281 3.36 1.96 -27.98
C TYR A 281 3.68 1.32 -26.63
N SER A 282 2.76 0.50 -26.15
CA SER A 282 3.04 -0.45 -25.08
C SER A 282 4.03 -1.51 -25.55
N LEU A 283 4.79 -2.07 -24.62
CA LEU A 283 5.81 -3.07 -24.86
C LEU A 283 5.20 -4.31 -25.55
N PRO A 284 5.69 -4.71 -26.74
CA PRO A 284 5.18 -5.88 -27.43
C PRO A 284 5.86 -7.17 -26.93
N ALA A 285 5.16 -8.30 -27.09
CA ALA A 285 5.67 -9.64 -26.77
C ALA A 285 6.59 -10.24 -27.85
N ALA A 286 6.64 -9.62 -29.04
CA ALA A 286 7.46 -10.00 -30.19
C ALA A 286 7.97 -8.71 -30.87
N PRO A 287 9.05 -8.77 -31.69
CA PRO A 287 9.64 -7.58 -32.30
C PRO A 287 8.61 -6.68 -33.00
N ALA A 288 8.46 -5.46 -32.51
CA ALA A 288 7.59 -4.44 -33.07
C ALA A 288 8.05 -3.05 -32.59
N THR A 289 7.47 -2.00 -33.16
CA THR A 289 7.75 -0.61 -32.76
C THR A 289 7.27 -0.34 -31.34
N VAL A 290 8.15 0.21 -30.50
CA VAL A 290 7.80 0.74 -29.16
C VAL A 290 7.67 2.27 -29.18
N PHE A 291 8.39 2.93 -30.09
CA PHE A 291 8.37 4.38 -30.25
C PHE A 291 8.66 4.79 -31.70
N SER A 292 7.98 5.84 -32.15
CA SER A 292 8.30 6.54 -33.40
C SER A 292 8.13 8.04 -33.22
N GLY A 293 9.17 8.82 -33.47
CA GLY A 293 9.17 10.28 -33.39
C GLY A 293 9.70 10.90 -34.68
N LYS A 294 9.12 12.02 -35.10
CA LYS A 294 9.54 12.76 -36.30
C LYS A 294 9.35 14.26 -36.13
N ILE A 295 10.42 15.02 -36.33
CA ILE A 295 10.43 16.49 -36.32
C ILE A 295 10.71 16.99 -37.73
N THR A 296 9.82 17.83 -38.27
CA THR A 296 9.92 18.36 -39.64
C THR A 296 9.82 19.88 -39.64
N LEU A 297 10.83 20.56 -40.18
CA LEU A 297 10.87 22.01 -40.33
C LEU A 297 10.94 22.38 -41.82
N LEU A 298 10.06 23.27 -42.29
CA LEU A 298 10.01 23.71 -43.70
C LEU A 298 10.01 22.53 -44.69
N PHE A 299 9.22 21.49 -44.41
CA PHE A 299 9.12 20.24 -45.19
C PHE A 299 10.37 19.36 -45.21
N ILE A 300 11.39 19.67 -44.41
CA ILE A 300 12.60 18.87 -44.26
C ILE A 300 12.53 18.17 -42.90
N THR A 301 12.68 16.86 -42.88
CA THR A 301 12.84 16.11 -41.63
C THR A 301 14.20 16.45 -41.03
N VAL A 302 14.18 17.07 -39.86
CA VAL A 302 15.39 17.51 -39.15
C VAL A 302 15.81 16.51 -38.10
N ASP A 303 14.86 15.74 -37.56
CA ASP A 303 15.12 14.63 -36.65
C ASP A 303 14.04 13.56 -36.79
N SER A 304 14.40 12.30 -36.57
CA SER A 304 13.46 11.19 -36.54
C SER A 304 14.06 9.94 -35.90
N ALA A 305 13.26 9.22 -35.14
CA ALA A 305 13.61 7.92 -34.57
C ALA A 305 12.47 6.92 -34.76
N THR A 306 12.83 5.65 -34.88
CA THR A 306 11.91 4.51 -34.80
C THR A 306 12.64 3.43 -34.05
N VAL A 307 12.11 3.03 -32.90
CA VAL A 307 12.73 2.05 -32.01
C VAL A 307 11.89 0.78 -32.04
N GLU A 308 12.55 -0.35 -32.32
CA GLU A 308 11.94 -1.67 -32.31
C GLU A 308 12.50 -2.50 -31.16
N ALA A 309 11.61 -2.93 -30.27
CA ALA A 309 11.97 -3.68 -29.08
C ALA A 309 10.84 -4.66 -28.72
N TYR A 310 11.13 -5.63 -27.86
CA TYR A 310 10.14 -6.53 -27.31
C TYR A 310 10.61 -7.20 -26.03
N HIS A 311 9.68 -7.67 -25.22
CA HIS A 311 9.98 -8.61 -24.15
C HIS A 311 8.84 -9.64 -24.05
N PRO A 312 9.12 -10.96 -23.96
CA PRO A 312 8.07 -11.99 -23.97
C PRO A 312 7.01 -11.84 -22.86
N LEU A 313 7.35 -11.18 -21.76
CA LEU A 313 6.43 -10.94 -20.64
C LEU A 313 5.52 -9.72 -20.82
N SER A 314 5.79 -8.80 -21.76
CA SER A 314 4.96 -7.62 -22.02
C SER A 314 4.50 -6.89 -20.73
N PHE A 315 5.46 -6.36 -19.97
CA PHE A 315 5.23 -5.84 -18.61
C PHE A 315 4.14 -4.78 -18.49
N ASP A 316 3.90 -3.96 -19.52
CA ASP A 316 3.09 -2.73 -19.41
C ASP A 316 1.64 -2.98 -18.99
N ASN A 317 1.02 -4.08 -19.41
CA ASN A 317 -0.36 -4.41 -19.09
C ASN A 317 -0.51 -5.52 -18.05
N ALA A 318 0.58 -5.97 -17.43
CA ALA A 318 0.56 -7.03 -16.43
C ALA A 318 -0.29 -6.67 -15.18
N PRO A 319 -0.70 -7.65 -14.36
CA PRO A 319 -1.19 -7.40 -13.01
C PRO A 319 -0.13 -6.70 -12.16
N GLY A 320 -0.51 -5.62 -11.47
CA GLY A 320 0.42 -4.83 -10.68
C GLY A 320 -0.10 -3.46 -10.26
N GLY A 321 0.54 -2.87 -9.27
CA GLY A 321 0.28 -1.50 -8.80
C GLY A 321 0.42 -0.49 -9.94
N ALA A 322 -0.52 0.44 -10.03
CA ALA A 322 -0.69 1.33 -11.17
C ALA A 322 0.17 2.58 -11.07
N ARG A 323 0.62 3.07 -12.24
CA ARG A 323 1.08 4.46 -12.39
C ARG A 323 0.50 5.08 -13.65
N SER A 324 0.17 6.36 -13.60
CA SER A 324 -0.51 7.10 -14.66
C SER A 324 0.42 7.75 -15.69
N THR A 325 1.64 7.22 -15.89
CA THR A 325 2.69 7.93 -16.65
C THR A 325 2.30 8.21 -18.11
N PHE A 326 1.43 7.39 -18.73
CA PHE A 326 0.88 7.72 -20.06
C PHE A 326 0.04 9.01 -20.04
N LEU A 327 -0.80 9.17 -19.01
CA LEU A 327 -1.59 10.39 -18.84
C LEU A 327 -0.71 11.57 -18.49
N ASP A 328 0.26 11.39 -17.60
CA ASP A 328 1.16 12.46 -17.17
C ASP A 328 1.96 13.01 -18.36
N LEU A 329 2.44 12.14 -19.26
CA LEU A 329 3.04 12.59 -20.52
C LEU A 329 2.02 13.34 -21.37
N PHE A 330 0.90 12.71 -21.70
CA PHE A 330 -0.05 13.25 -22.68
C PHE A 330 -0.68 14.58 -22.25
N ALA A 331 -0.95 14.75 -20.96
CA ALA A 331 -1.54 15.97 -20.41
C ALA A 331 -0.62 17.21 -20.52
N ASN A 332 0.69 16.99 -20.69
CA ASN A 332 1.68 18.05 -20.85
C ASN A 332 2.02 18.36 -22.32
N LEU A 333 1.43 17.63 -23.28
CA LEU A 333 1.65 17.87 -24.71
C LEU A 333 0.74 19.00 -25.25
N PRO A 334 1.20 19.81 -26.21
CA PRO A 334 0.33 20.70 -26.96
C PRO A 334 -0.54 19.86 -27.91
N THR A 335 -1.77 19.56 -27.49
CA THR A 335 -2.66 18.64 -28.21
C THR A 335 -3.60 19.35 -29.19
N SER A 336 -3.94 18.61 -30.26
CA SER A 336 -4.92 18.94 -31.30
C SER A 336 -6.06 17.90 -31.33
N GLY A 337 -7.05 18.11 -32.22
CA GLY A 337 -8.28 17.29 -32.22
C GLY A 337 -8.11 15.82 -32.60
N ASP A 338 -7.02 15.45 -33.30
CA ASP A 338 -6.76 14.08 -33.74
C ASP A 338 -5.81 13.31 -32.79
N ASP A 339 -5.26 13.99 -31.78
CA ASP A 339 -4.34 13.40 -30.79
C ASP A 339 -5.12 12.62 -29.73
N TYR A 340 -4.52 11.55 -29.21
CA TYR A 340 -5.16 10.74 -28.18
C TYR A 340 -4.18 9.99 -27.30
N CYS A 341 -4.67 9.65 -26.11
CA CYS A 341 -4.10 8.69 -25.19
C CYS A 341 -5.20 7.67 -24.87
N THR A 342 -5.03 6.41 -25.29
CA THR A 342 -6.08 5.38 -25.11
C THR A 342 -6.14 4.82 -23.70
N GLN A 343 -5.04 4.93 -22.95
CA GLN A 343 -4.88 4.38 -21.61
C GLN A 343 -4.09 5.32 -20.72
N THR A 344 -4.56 5.51 -19.49
CA THR A 344 -3.87 6.40 -18.54
C THR A 344 -2.83 5.65 -17.72
N ASN A 345 -3.17 4.43 -17.29
CA ASN A 345 -2.38 3.64 -16.35
C ASN A 345 -1.67 2.48 -17.05
N HIS A 346 -0.52 2.12 -16.49
CA HIS A 346 0.19 0.88 -16.78
C HIS A 346 0.54 0.15 -15.48
N CYS A 347 0.96 -1.11 -15.60
CA CYS A 347 1.61 -1.84 -14.53
C CYS A 347 2.94 -1.17 -14.20
N PHE A 348 3.04 -0.57 -13.02
CA PHE A 348 4.28 0.01 -12.51
C PHE A 348 5.04 -1.00 -11.65
N ILE A 349 4.39 -1.56 -10.64
CA ILE A 349 4.98 -2.64 -9.82
C ILE A 349 4.21 -3.93 -10.10
N PRO A 350 4.77 -4.89 -10.85
CA PRO A 350 4.10 -6.17 -11.07
C PRO A 350 3.71 -6.85 -9.76
N THR A 351 2.53 -7.47 -9.68
CA THR A 351 2.05 -8.12 -8.44
C THR A 351 3.10 -9.09 -7.89
N VAL A 352 3.67 -9.92 -8.76
CA VAL A 352 4.73 -10.87 -8.37
C VAL A 352 5.99 -10.18 -7.85
N SER A 353 6.33 -9.00 -8.36
CA SER A 353 7.47 -8.20 -7.90
C SER A 353 7.26 -7.68 -6.47
N ALA A 354 6.07 -7.14 -6.18
CA ALA A 354 5.71 -6.69 -4.84
C ALA A 354 5.75 -7.83 -3.79
N LEU A 355 5.39 -9.04 -4.23
CA LEU A 355 5.31 -10.23 -3.38
C LEU A 355 6.62 -11.03 -3.31
N GLY A 356 7.70 -10.59 -3.97
CA GLY A 356 8.97 -11.33 -4.06
C GLY A 356 8.86 -12.69 -4.78
N ILE A 357 7.82 -12.85 -5.60
CA ILE A 357 7.59 -14.05 -6.41
C ILE A 357 8.34 -13.89 -7.75
N PRO A 358 9.01 -14.93 -8.26
CA PRO A 358 9.79 -14.83 -9.49
C PRO A 358 9.00 -14.25 -10.68
N ILE A 359 9.62 -13.29 -11.39
CA ILE A 359 8.98 -12.47 -12.44
C ILE A 359 8.36 -13.29 -13.58
N GLU A 360 8.80 -14.52 -13.82
CA GLU A 360 8.20 -15.42 -14.81
C GLU A 360 6.73 -15.77 -14.51
N ASN A 361 6.28 -15.58 -13.26
CA ASN A 361 4.89 -15.79 -12.85
C ASN A 361 3.99 -14.57 -13.06
N ILE A 362 4.47 -13.52 -13.72
CA ILE A 362 3.77 -12.22 -13.83
C ILE A 362 2.33 -12.30 -14.35
N ALA A 363 2.01 -13.27 -15.21
CA ALA A 363 0.66 -13.47 -15.76
C ALA A 363 -0.18 -14.49 -14.98
N SER A 364 0.32 -15.04 -13.87
CA SER A 364 -0.35 -16.07 -13.09
C SER A 364 -1.51 -15.49 -12.28
N ASN A 365 -2.61 -16.25 -12.22
CA ASN A 365 -3.63 -16.04 -11.19
C ASN A 365 -3.11 -16.65 -9.88
N LEU A 366 -2.62 -15.79 -8.98
CA LEU A 366 -2.01 -16.18 -7.72
C LEU A 366 -3.05 -16.71 -6.73
N ASP A 367 -4.26 -16.15 -6.74
CA ASP A 367 -5.38 -16.59 -5.88
C ASP A 367 -5.76 -18.06 -6.13
N ALA A 368 -5.66 -18.51 -7.38
CA ALA A 368 -5.90 -19.90 -7.74
C ALA A 368 -4.73 -20.85 -7.44
N HIS A 369 -3.62 -20.34 -6.87
CA HIS A 369 -2.40 -21.13 -6.67
C HIS A 369 -2.44 -21.91 -5.35
N ALA A 370 -2.38 -23.24 -5.44
CA ALA A 370 -2.56 -24.13 -4.27
C ALA A 370 -1.51 -23.96 -3.17
N GLU A 371 -0.28 -23.58 -3.53
CA GLU A 371 0.83 -23.35 -2.59
C GLU A 371 1.44 -21.96 -2.82
N LEU A 372 0.61 -20.91 -2.79
CA LEU A 372 1.03 -19.54 -3.09
C LEU A 372 2.17 -19.05 -2.19
N LEU A 373 2.07 -19.26 -0.87
CA LEU A 373 3.12 -18.85 0.08
C LEU A 373 4.46 -19.54 -0.18
N ALA A 374 4.49 -20.71 -0.83
CA ALA A 374 5.75 -21.38 -1.18
C ALA A 374 6.50 -20.70 -2.34
N LEU A 375 5.84 -19.80 -3.09
CA LEU A 375 6.45 -19.00 -4.15
C LEU A 375 7.05 -17.69 -3.63
N SER A 376 6.62 -17.25 -2.44
CA SER A 376 7.03 -16.00 -1.84
C SER A 376 8.06 -16.25 -0.73
N PRO A 377 9.05 -15.36 -0.56
CA PRO A 377 9.98 -15.42 0.56
C PRO A 377 9.40 -14.83 1.86
N PHE A 378 8.19 -14.26 1.81
CA PHE A 378 7.52 -13.65 2.96
C PHE A 378 6.71 -14.69 3.75
N ASP A 379 6.60 -14.47 5.07
CA ASP A 379 5.77 -15.31 5.95
C ASP A 379 4.28 -15.12 5.69
N GLU A 380 3.89 -13.90 5.32
CA GLU A 380 2.51 -13.50 5.02
C GLU A 380 2.50 -12.57 3.80
N ILE A 381 1.49 -12.73 2.95
CA ILE A 381 1.32 -11.88 1.77
C ILE A 381 -0.14 -11.45 1.63
N HIS A 382 -0.33 -10.22 1.17
CA HIS A 382 -1.63 -9.65 0.85
C HIS A 382 -1.57 -8.96 -0.50
N TYR A 383 -2.62 -9.11 -1.30
CA TYR A 383 -2.72 -8.57 -2.64
C TYR A 383 -4.11 -7.98 -2.87
N ALA A 384 -4.20 -7.00 -3.77
CA ALA A 384 -5.45 -6.38 -4.10
C ALA A 384 -6.35 -7.33 -4.92
N VAL A 385 -7.66 -7.06 -4.90
CA VAL A 385 -8.62 -7.76 -5.78
C VAL A 385 -8.48 -7.26 -7.21
N THR A 386 -8.43 -5.93 -7.35
CA THR A 386 -8.19 -5.23 -8.61
C THR A 386 -6.90 -4.44 -8.53
N ASN A 387 -6.30 -4.10 -9.66
CA ASN A 387 -5.11 -3.23 -9.63
C ASN A 387 -5.44 -1.85 -9.05
N GLU A 388 -4.70 -1.45 -8.04
CA GLU A 388 -4.78 -0.17 -7.33
C GLU A 388 -3.56 0.70 -7.68
N PRO A 389 -3.61 2.03 -7.54
CA PRO A 389 -2.42 2.88 -7.66
C PRO A 389 -1.29 2.43 -6.72
N HIS A 390 -0.07 2.51 -7.21
CA HIS A 390 1.13 2.19 -6.46
C HIS A 390 1.17 2.94 -5.13
N VAL A 391 1.45 2.21 -4.04
CA VAL A 391 1.48 2.69 -2.64
C VAL A 391 0.21 3.39 -2.14
N GLN A 392 -0.93 3.24 -2.83
CA GLN A 392 -2.20 3.79 -2.35
C GLN A 392 -2.59 3.14 -1.03
N ILE A 393 -2.93 3.93 -0.01
CA ILE A 393 -3.58 3.40 1.19
C ILE A 393 -5.09 3.48 1.00
N ASN A 394 -5.75 2.35 1.15
CA ASN A 394 -7.19 2.21 1.04
C ASN A 394 -7.73 1.40 2.22
N PRO A 395 -9.06 1.27 2.40
CA PRO A 395 -9.62 0.58 3.56
C PRO A 395 -9.14 -0.87 3.73
N ARG A 396 -8.84 -1.58 2.64
CA ARG A 396 -8.40 -2.98 2.66
C ARG A 396 -6.95 -3.09 3.13
N ASN A 397 -6.02 -2.35 2.53
CA ASN A 397 -4.62 -2.46 2.92
C ASN A 397 -4.28 -1.72 4.22
N LYS A 398 -5.03 -0.65 4.57
CA LYS A 398 -4.98 -0.03 5.89
C LYS A 398 -5.25 -1.06 6.98
N ARG A 399 -6.26 -1.91 6.80
CA ARG A 399 -6.57 -2.98 7.76
C ARG A 399 -5.37 -3.90 7.97
N TRP A 400 -4.73 -4.38 6.90
CA TRP A 400 -3.53 -5.23 7.03
C TRP A 400 -2.38 -4.51 7.74
N LEU A 401 -2.19 -3.22 7.47
CA LEU A 401 -1.20 -2.39 8.17
C LEU A 401 -1.53 -2.24 9.66
N MET A 402 -2.79 -1.95 10.00
CA MET A 402 -3.25 -1.84 11.40
C MET A 402 -3.08 -3.17 12.13
N ARG A 403 -3.48 -4.29 11.52
CA ARG A 403 -3.31 -5.64 12.08
C ARG A 403 -1.84 -5.91 12.40
N ALA A 404 -0.95 -5.70 11.43
CA ALA A 404 0.47 -5.95 11.61
C ALA A 404 1.15 -5.07 12.68
N VAL A 405 0.54 -3.93 13.05
CA VAL A 405 1.08 -3.01 14.06
C VAL A 405 0.43 -3.16 15.44
N LEU A 406 -0.79 -3.71 15.51
CA LEU A 406 -1.59 -3.75 16.72
C LEU A 406 -1.87 -5.17 17.24
N GLU A 407 -1.90 -6.19 16.38
CA GLU A 407 -2.17 -7.58 16.77
C GLU A 407 -1.12 -8.08 17.77
N ASP A 408 -1.55 -8.91 18.72
CA ASP A 408 -0.73 -9.46 19.82
C ASP A 408 -0.15 -8.43 20.82
N ILE A 409 -0.55 -7.16 20.75
CA ILE A 409 -0.19 -6.11 21.73
C ILE A 409 -1.43 -5.78 22.57
N ASP A 410 -1.39 -6.07 23.87
CA ASP A 410 -2.46 -5.72 24.83
C ASP A 410 -1.93 -4.61 25.76
N THR A 411 -2.22 -3.35 25.40
CA THR A 411 -1.62 -2.18 26.06
C THR A 411 -2.06 -2.02 27.51
N ASP A 412 -3.30 -2.38 27.86
CA ASP A 412 -3.85 -2.18 29.21
C ASP A 412 -4.02 -3.46 30.04
N GLY A 413 -3.79 -4.63 29.44
CA GLY A 413 -3.77 -5.93 30.09
C GLY A 413 -5.17 -6.49 30.37
N ASP A 414 -6.21 -6.03 29.66
CA ASP A 414 -7.59 -6.50 29.85
C ASP A 414 -7.90 -7.84 29.15
N GLY A 415 -6.99 -8.31 28.30
CA GLY A 415 -7.06 -9.58 27.58
C GLY A 415 -7.61 -9.49 26.16
N TYR A 416 -7.93 -8.30 25.65
CA TYR A 416 -8.08 -8.02 24.22
C TYR A 416 -6.81 -7.38 23.68
N ASP A 417 -6.39 -7.74 22.47
CA ASP A 417 -5.29 -6.99 21.85
C ASP A 417 -5.80 -5.67 21.24
N ASP A 418 -4.87 -4.73 21.05
CA ASP A 418 -5.10 -3.41 20.49
C ASP A 418 -5.79 -3.50 19.10
N TYR A 419 -5.61 -4.59 18.36
CA TYR A 419 -6.28 -4.77 17.07
C TYR A 419 -7.75 -5.16 17.21
N GLU A 420 -8.06 -6.07 18.12
CA GLU A 420 -9.44 -6.41 18.50
C GLU A 420 -10.16 -5.15 19.01
N GLU A 421 -9.50 -4.35 19.82
CA GLU A 421 -10.03 -3.08 20.30
C GLU A 421 -10.24 -2.06 19.19
N TYR A 422 -9.33 -1.98 18.22
CA TYR A 422 -9.51 -1.20 17.00
C TYR A 422 -10.76 -1.60 16.24
N LEU A 423 -11.01 -2.90 16.09
CA LEU A 423 -12.21 -3.41 15.42
C LEU A 423 -13.50 -3.10 16.19
N LEU A 424 -13.44 -3.08 17.53
CA LEU A 424 -14.55 -2.79 18.42
C LEU A 424 -14.79 -1.28 18.66
N GLY A 425 -13.79 -0.44 18.40
CA GLY A 425 -13.79 0.98 18.75
C GLY A 425 -13.68 1.23 20.26
N THR A 426 -12.99 0.36 20.99
CA THR A 426 -12.66 0.55 22.41
C THR A 426 -11.33 1.32 22.56
N ASN A 427 -10.98 1.68 23.81
CA ASN A 427 -9.81 2.49 24.11
C ASN A 427 -8.71 1.62 24.72
N PRO A 428 -7.58 1.42 24.02
CA PRO A 428 -6.51 0.49 24.43
C PRO A 428 -5.67 0.93 25.62
N ALA A 429 -5.89 2.16 26.10
CA ALA A 429 -5.22 2.68 27.28
C ALA A 429 -6.09 2.57 28.54
N SER A 430 -7.21 1.85 28.50
CA SER A 430 -8.23 1.89 29.55
C SER A 430 -8.89 0.51 29.71
N PRO A 431 -8.51 -0.28 30.73
CA PRO A 431 -9.03 -1.65 30.90
C PRO A 431 -10.52 -1.66 31.32
N ASP A 432 -11.07 -0.48 31.64
CA ASP A 432 -12.50 -0.28 31.87
C ASP A 432 -13.28 -0.02 30.57
N SER A 433 -12.59 0.22 29.44
CA SER A 433 -13.16 0.52 28.13
C SER A 433 -13.63 -0.76 27.43
N THR A 434 -14.45 -1.53 28.10
CA THR A 434 -14.93 -2.81 27.59
C THR A 434 -16.14 -2.66 26.68
N LEU A 435 -16.35 -3.66 25.82
CA LEU A 435 -17.57 -3.82 25.04
C LEU A 435 -18.78 -4.03 25.98
N ASN A 436 -19.50 -2.95 26.28
CA ASN A 436 -20.66 -3.00 27.16
C ASN A 436 -21.91 -3.42 26.38
N ILE A 437 -22.30 -4.70 26.50
CA ILE A 437 -23.57 -5.20 25.97
C ILE A 437 -24.67 -4.99 27.00
N VAL A 438 -25.59 -4.06 26.72
CA VAL A 438 -26.81 -3.84 27.50
C VAL A 438 -27.94 -4.62 26.84
N ALA A 439 -28.29 -5.77 27.43
CA ALA A 439 -29.41 -6.56 26.99
C ALA A 439 -30.68 -6.22 27.79
N VAL A 440 -31.78 -5.95 27.08
CA VAL A 440 -33.14 -5.91 27.63
C VAL A 440 -33.82 -7.22 27.25
N ILE A 441 -34.35 -7.91 28.26
CA ILE A 441 -35.09 -9.17 28.06
C ILE A 441 -36.55 -8.89 28.40
N GLU A 442 -37.42 -9.04 27.41
CA GLU A 442 -38.87 -9.03 27.61
C GLU A 442 -39.38 -10.47 27.49
N VAL A 443 -40.02 -10.97 28.56
CA VAL A 443 -40.59 -12.33 28.59
C VAL A 443 -42.10 -12.24 28.45
N ALA A 444 -42.63 -12.78 27.35
CA ALA A 444 -44.07 -12.89 27.15
C ALA A 444 -44.56 -14.20 27.80
N LEU A 445 -44.99 -14.11 29.06
CA LEU A 445 -45.44 -15.24 29.90
C LEU A 445 -46.68 -16.01 29.38
N VAL A 446 -47.22 -15.64 28.21
CA VAL A 446 -48.44 -16.24 27.64
C VAL A 446 -48.15 -17.13 26.43
N GLU A 447 -46.99 -16.98 25.76
CA GLU A 447 -46.71 -17.67 24.49
C GLU A 447 -45.40 -18.49 24.48
N GLY A 448 -44.65 -18.51 25.59
CA GLY A 448 -43.42 -19.31 25.68
C GLY A 448 -42.28 -18.77 24.83
N SER A 449 -42.22 -17.45 24.61
CA SER A 449 -41.11 -16.80 23.93
C SER A 449 -40.41 -15.77 24.82
N ALA A 450 -39.10 -15.63 24.60
CA ALA A 450 -38.28 -14.59 25.17
C ALA A 450 -37.75 -13.69 24.06
N SER A 451 -38.02 -12.40 24.17
CA SER A 451 -37.48 -11.38 23.29
C SER A 451 -36.23 -10.78 23.93
N LEU A 452 -35.11 -10.88 23.22
CA LEU A 452 -33.84 -10.29 23.60
C LEU A 452 -33.53 -9.12 22.67
N ALA A 453 -33.25 -7.96 23.27
CA ALA A 453 -32.77 -6.78 22.56
C ALA A 453 -31.43 -6.35 23.16
N TRP A 454 -30.42 -6.05 22.34
CA TRP A 454 -29.15 -5.53 22.82
C TRP A 454 -28.53 -4.54 21.83
N ASN A 455 -27.64 -3.67 22.31
CA ASN A 455 -26.83 -2.82 21.45
C ASN A 455 -25.83 -3.66 20.65
N ALA A 456 -25.71 -3.35 19.37
CA ALA A 456 -24.78 -4.00 18.47
C ALA A 456 -23.66 -3.05 18.06
N PHE A 457 -22.51 -3.64 17.84
CA PHE A 457 -21.27 -2.97 17.46
C PHE A 457 -20.90 -3.42 16.05
N PRO A 458 -20.32 -2.52 15.22
CA PRO A 458 -19.75 -2.91 13.95
C PRO A 458 -18.76 -4.07 14.11
N ASN A 459 -18.58 -4.85 13.04
CA ASN A 459 -17.49 -5.84 12.98
C ASN A 459 -17.53 -6.85 14.15
N THR A 460 -18.72 -7.18 14.65
CA THR A 460 -18.88 -8.05 15.82
C THR A 460 -19.86 -9.18 15.50
N ARG A 461 -19.41 -10.42 15.59
CA ARG A 461 -20.27 -11.61 15.52
C ARG A 461 -20.86 -11.89 16.89
N TYR A 462 -22.17 -12.10 16.95
CA TYR A 462 -22.87 -12.43 18.18
C TYR A 462 -23.28 -13.90 18.21
N GLU A 463 -23.09 -14.55 19.34
CA GLU A 463 -23.58 -15.90 19.59
C GLU A 463 -24.52 -15.87 20.78
N VAL A 464 -25.74 -16.36 20.58
CA VAL A 464 -26.75 -16.42 21.62
C VAL A 464 -26.87 -17.86 22.10
N TRP A 465 -26.81 -18.02 23.41
CA TRP A 465 -26.83 -19.30 24.10
C TRP A 465 -27.93 -19.31 25.15
N TYR A 466 -28.44 -20.50 25.44
CA TYR A 466 -29.44 -20.73 26.48
C TYR A 466 -29.02 -21.85 27.41
N SER A 467 -29.38 -21.73 28.69
CA SER A 467 -29.28 -22.80 29.67
C SER A 467 -30.52 -22.77 30.58
N PRO A 468 -31.11 -23.91 30.92
CA PRO A 468 -32.23 -23.96 31.87
C PRO A 468 -31.79 -23.51 33.28
N GLU A 469 -30.55 -23.81 33.69
CA GLU A 469 -30.01 -23.47 35.00
C GLU A 469 -28.55 -22.97 34.94
N LEU A 470 -28.14 -22.13 35.90
CA LEU A 470 -26.74 -21.71 36.05
C LEU A 470 -25.88 -22.89 36.53
N GLY A 471 -25.04 -23.42 35.63
CA GLY A 471 -24.14 -24.55 35.91
C GLY A 471 -24.36 -25.75 34.99
N GLU A 472 -25.48 -25.79 34.26
CA GLU A 472 -25.71 -26.75 33.17
C GLU A 472 -25.00 -26.30 31.87
N PRO A 473 -24.76 -27.22 30.91
CA PRO A 473 -24.14 -26.87 29.63
C PRO A 473 -24.97 -25.85 28.84
N TRP A 474 -24.30 -24.81 28.36
CA TRP A 474 -24.90 -23.82 27.44
C TRP A 474 -25.22 -24.47 26.08
N GLN A 475 -26.46 -24.30 25.62
CA GLN A 475 -26.92 -24.73 24.30
C GLN A 475 -26.89 -23.55 23.33
N PRO A 476 -26.27 -23.68 22.14
CA PRO A 476 -26.26 -22.62 21.14
C PRO A 476 -27.66 -22.45 20.54
N LEU A 477 -28.14 -21.21 20.46
CA LEU A 477 -29.43 -20.86 19.85
C LEU A 477 -29.25 -20.27 18.45
N GLU A 478 -28.40 -19.25 18.32
CA GLU A 478 -28.21 -18.53 17.06
C GLU A 478 -26.80 -17.94 16.99
N THR A 479 -26.22 -17.90 15.80
CA THR A 479 -25.01 -17.15 15.48
C THR A 479 -25.38 -16.07 14.47
N LEU A 480 -25.09 -14.81 14.81
CA LEU A 480 -25.43 -13.64 14.03
C LEU A 480 -24.16 -13.04 13.44
N PRO A 481 -24.12 -12.81 12.11
CA PRO A 481 -22.98 -12.15 11.48
C PRO A 481 -22.88 -10.68 11.95
N PRO A 482 -21.72 -10.03 11.72
CA PRO A 482 -21.57 -8.59 11.90
C PRO A 482 -22.70 -7.81 11.23
N THR A 483 -23.14 -6.73 11.88
CA THR A 483 -24.21 -5.86 11.38
C THR A 483 -23.83 -4.39 11.56
N SER A 484 -24.31 -3.55 10.65
CA SER A 484 -24.25 -2.08 10.80
C SER A 484 -25.42 -1.54 11.64
N ASP A 485 -26.40 -2.37 11.98
CA ASP A 485 -27.52 -1.95 12.82
C ASP A 485 -27.02 -1.67 14.24
N PRO A 486 -27.41 -0.53 14.86
CA PRO A 486 -26.92 -0.15 16.19
C PRO A 486 -27.52 -1.00 17.32
N ALA A 487 -28.50 -1.85 17.01
CA ALA A 487 -29.14 -2.74 17.97
C ALA A 487 -29.70 -3.98 17.27
N ILE A 488 -29.69 -5.10 17.99
CA ILE A 488 -30.28 -6.37 17.55
C ILE A 488 -31.49 -6.67 18.42
N LEU A 489 -32.58 -7.11 17.78
CA LEU A 489 -33.76 -7.66 18.42
C LEU A 489 -33.99 -9.08 17.88
N ARG A 490 -34.14 -10.05 18.77
CA ARG A 490 -34.43 -11.45 18.43
C ARG A 490 -35.46 -12.03 19.39
N GLU A 491 -36.27 -12.94 18.88
CA GLU A 491 -37.26 -13.68 19.66
C GLU A 491 -36.93 -15.17 19.60
N TYR A 492 -36.81 -15.80 20.76
CA TYR A 492 -36.49 -17.22 20.88
C TYR A 492 -37.63 -17.95 21.58
N ALA A 493 -38.00 -19.11 21.02
CA ALA A 493 -38.92 -20.02 21.69
C ALA A 493 -38.22 -20.65 22.90
N VAL A 494 -38.85 -20.54 24.07
CA VAL A 494 -38.43 -21.19 25.31
C VAL A 494 -39.42 -22.33 25.56
N ASP A 495 -38.95 -23.54 25.83
CA ASP A 495 -39.83 -24.68 26.06
C ASP A 495 -40.81 -24.34 27.20
N GLY A 496 -42.12 -24.40 26.92
CA GLY A 496 -43.16 -24.04 27.89
C GLY A 496 -43.22 -24.96 29.13
N SER A 497 -42.45 -26.04 29.15
CA SER A 497 -42.24 -26.88 30.34
C SER A 497 -41.18 -26.34 31.31
N GLU A 498 -40.32 -25.42 30.86
CA GLU A 498 -39.29 -24.74 31.66
C GLU A 498 -39.84 -23.39 32.18
N ALA A 499 -39.93 -23.22 33.50
CA ALA A 499 -40.52 -22.02 34.11
C ALA A 499 -39.57 -20.79 34.14
N SER A 500 -38.29 -21.01 33.82
CA SER A 500 -37.22 -20.01 33.83
C SER A 500 -36.03 -20.52 33.04
N GLY A 501 -35.13 -19.63 32.63
CA GLY A 501 -33.84 -20.00 32.06
C GLY A 501 -32.91 -18.80 31.95
N PHE A 502 -31.70 -19.05 31.49
CA PHE A 502 -30.63 -18.07 31.37
C PHE A 502 -30.21 -17.94 29.91
N PHE A 503 -29.96 -16.71 29.48
CA PHE A 503 -29.37 -16.41 28.20
C PHE A 503 -27.96 -15.88 28.39
N LYS A 504 -27.07 -16.21 27.46
CA LYS A 504 -25.74 -15.61 27.34
C LYS A 504 -25.58 -15.11 25.91
N ILE A 505 -25.13 -13.86 25.78
CA ILE A 505 -24.73 -13.28 24.51
C ILE A 505 -23.22 -13.15 24.56
N SER A 506 -22.54 -13.80 23.62
CA SER A 506 -21.11 -13.63 23.40
C SER A 506 -20.91 -12.76 22.16
N ALA A 507 -20.08 -11.73 22.28
CA ALA A 507 -19.68 -10.87 21.17
C ALA A 507 -18.21 -11.15 20.88
N ASN A 508 -17.90 -11.45 19.62
CA ASN A 508 -16.54 -11.69 19.17
C ASN A 508 -16.25 -10.69 18.05
N PRO A 509 -15.18 -9.89 18.13
CA PRO A 509 -14.70 -9.11 17.01
C PRO A 509 -14.53 -10.01 15.78
N VAL A 510 -14.93 -9.50 14.63
CA VAL A 510 -14.72 -10.13 13.33
C VAL A 510 -14.23 -9.05 12.41
N ASP A 511 -13.08 -9.32 11.86
CA ASP A 511 -12.43 -8.41 10.95
C ASP A 511 -13.27 -8.27 9.65
N PRO A 512 -13.75 -7.09 9.24
CA PRO A 512 -14.84 -6.94 8.25
C PRO A 512 -14.51 -7.25 6.79
N VAL A 513 -13.22 -7.28 6.45
CA VAL A 513 -12.68 -7.72 5.16
C VAL A 513 -12.35 -9.20 5.24
N ASP A 514 -13.13 -10.06 4.61
CA ASP A 514 -12.68 -11.44 4.43
C ASP A 514 -11.56 -11.44 3.37
N ASP A 515 -10.42 -12.08 3.69
CA ASP A 515 -9.27 -12.23 2.79
C ASP A 515 -9.60 -13.12 1.58
#